data_AF-A0A1B6GFQ6-F1
#
_entry.id   AF-A0A1B6GFQ6-F1
#
_cell.length_a   1.000
_cell.length_b   1.000
_cell.length_c   1.000
_cell.angle_alpha   90.00
_cell.angle_beta   90.00
_cell.angle_gamma   90.00
#
_symmetry.space_group_name_H-M   'P 1'
#
loop_
_entity.id
_entity.type
_entity.pdbx_description
1 polymer ?
#
loop_
_entity_poly.entity_id
_entity_poly.type
_entity_poly.pdbx_seq_one_letter_code
_entity_poly.pdbx_strand_id
1 'polypeptide(L)'
;SLFGGELLELPECTKLMFPTRLILGGIQYIQENSPNSDVPLWIYLSQEKPRLIQKVLLKLYTKVQKAKLMEFKLLFLHHFVTLCDMLVAVVAKPQYHLSRYTVCWTTRVLLHLAPGDMGMATVCYLHRFLSTVLSSHPQLVDSLLPLITTTLVPLASHTSPVGKKVLEVLELLLVTHANTLVTVATLEPLPNDPMFAAMSEKYQQQRYATSQSTSLHAEIQHVLNTSQHGTAYHEGLSHLRRKLSENKVELAGLYKELQNSRGFSEDCEQSILHQLISMLIQITSGSDP
;
A
#
# COMPACT_ATOMS: atom_id res chain seq x y z
N SER A 1 -23.39 43.57 -46.73
CA SER A 1 -24.22 42.58 -46.02
C SER A 1 -23.77 41.18 -46.44
N LEU A 2 -22.74 40.65 -45.75
CA LEU A 2 -22.15 39.32 -46.03
C LEU A 2 -21.86 38.60 -44.69
N PHE A 3 -22.88 38.49 -43.85
CA PHE A 3 -22.85 37.58 -42.69
C PHE A 3 -24.17 36.83 -42.66
N GLY A 4 -24.34 35.95 -43.64
CA GLY A 4 -25.26 34.82 -43.57
C GLY A 4 -24.39 33.56 -43.54
N GLY A 5 -24.02 33.13 -42.34
CA GLY A 5 -23.26 31.92 -42.12
C GLY A 5 -23.79 31.29 -40.84
N GLU A 6 -24.57 30.22 -41.01
CA GLU A 6 -25.08 29.39 -39.95
C GLU A 6 -23.94 29.03 -38.98
N LEU A 7 -24.16 29.27 -37.69
CA LEU A 7 -23.34 28.72 -36.62
C LEU A 7 -23.37 27.20 -36.78
N LEU A 8 -22.32 26.63 -37.35
CA LEU A 8 -22.05 25.20 -37.30
C LEU A 8 -22.11 24.79 -35.82
N GLU A 9 -23.19 24.09 -35.46
CA GLU A 9 -23.35 23.49 -34.14
C GLU A 9 -22.09 22.70 -33.84
N LEU A 10 -21.41 23.08 -32.74
CA LEU A 10 -20.27 22.33 -32.23
C LEU A 10 -20.71 20.86 -32.08
N PRO A 11 -19.96 19.88 -32.60
CA PRO A 11 -20.34 18.48 -32.49
C PRO A 11 -20.59 18.15 -31.02
N GLU A 12 -21.77 17.56 -30.74
CA GLU A 12 -22.16 17.16 -29.40
C GLU A 12 -21.01 16.38 -28.73
N CYS A 13 -20.65 16.78 -27.52
CA CYS A 13 -19.58 16.17 -26.74
C CYS A 13 -19.77 14.66 -26.74
N THR A 14 -18.96 13.95 -27.53
CA THR A 14 -19.11 12.52 -27.71
C THR A 14 -18.82 11.89 -26.35
N LYS A 15 -19.88 11.43 -25.68
CA LYS A 15 -19.77 10.83 -24.35
C LYS A 15 -18.78 9.68 -24.46
N LEU A 16 -17.63 9.79 -23.79
CA LEU A 16 -16.63 8.73 -23.69
C LEU A 16 -17.27 7.52 -23.00
N MET A 17 -17.90 6.65 -23.80
CA MET A 17 -18.58 5.47 -23.31
C MET A 17 -17.59 4.31 -23.27
N PHE A 18 -17.42 3.72 -22.10
CA PHE A 18 -16.91 2.37 -21.98
C PHE A 18 -18.08 1.39 -22.04
N PRO A 19 -18.26 0.63 -23.13
CA PRO A 19 -19.38 -0.29 -23.25
C PRO A 19 -19.06 -1.57 -22.46
N THR A 20 -19.10 -1.49 -21.13
CA THR A 20 -18.80 -2.61 -20.22
C THR A 20 -19.56 -3.86 -20.62
N ARG A 21 -20.83 -3.72 -21.03
CA ARG A 21 -21.67 -4.83 -21.49
C ARG A 21 -21.11 -5.55 -22.71
N LEU A 22 -20.59 -4.83 -23.71
CA LEU A 22 -20.00 -5.44 -24.90
C LEU A 22 -18.71 -6.18 -24.56
N ILE A 23 -17.91 -5.62 -23.65
CA ILE A 23 -16.65 -6.25 -23.24
C ILE A 23 -16.92 -7.52 -22.42
N LEU A 24 -17.86 -7.45 -21.47
CA LEU A 24 -18.30 -8.63 -20.72
C LEU A 24 -18.90 -9.68 -21.65
N GLY A 25 -19.72 -9.28 -22.63
CA GLY A 25 -20.25 -10.19 -23.65
C GLY A 25 -19.15 -10.83 -24.50
N GLY A 26 -18.12 -10.07 -24.89
CA GLY A 26 -16.97 -10.62 -25.61
C GLY A 26 -16.15 -11.61 -24.77
N ILE A 27 -15.98 -11.36 -23.47
CA ILE A 27 -15.30 -12.27 -22.54
C ILE A 27 -16.13 -13.53 -22.33
N GLN A 28 -17.45 -13.40 -22.20
CA GLN A 28 -18.36 -14.52 -22.11
C GLN A 28 -18.36 -15.37 -23.40
N TYR A 29 -18.33 -14.74 -24.56
CA TYR A 29 -18.17 -15.46 -25.82
C TYR A 29 -16.86 -16.27 -25.85
N ILE A 30 -15.74 -15.69 -25.37
CA ILE A 30 -14.47 -16.41 -25.27
C ILE A 30 -14.55 -17.57 -24.26
N GLN A 31 -15.25 -17.39 -23.13
CA GLN A 31 -15.52 -18.46 -22.16
C GLN A 31 -16.25 -19.64 -22.80
N GLU A 32 -17.36 -19.36 -23.47
CA GLU A 32 -18.23 -20.36 -24.10
C GLU A 32 -17.52 -21.14 -25.22
N ASN A 33 -16.57 -20.50 -25.90
CA ASN A 33 -15.77 -21.11 -26.97
C ASN A 33 -14.38 -21.56 -26.52
N SER A 34 -14.10 -21.56 -25.22
CA SER A 34 -12.82 -22.04 -24.70
C SER A 34 -12.78 -23.58 -24.69
N PRO A 35 -11.59 -24.21 -24.73
CA PRO A 35 -11.47 -25.67 -24.67
C PRO A 35 -12.08 -26.31 -23.41
N ASN A 36 -12.28 -25.54 -22.34
CA ASN A 36 -12.93 -25.96 -21.10
C ASN A 36 -13.95 -24.90 -20.67
N SER A 37 -15.11 -24.91 -21.33
CA SER A 37 -16.20 -23.95 -21.07
C SER A 37 -16.76 -24.01 -19.65
N ASP A 38 -16.56 -25.12 -18.93
CA ASP A 38 -17.03 -25.30 -17.56
C ASP A 38 -16.12 -24.63 -16.51
N VAL A 39 -14.88 -24.33 -16.87
CA VAL A 39 -13.90 -23.67 -15.99
C VAL A 39 -13.90 -22.18 -16.27
N PRO A 40 -14.03 -21.30 -15.26
CA PRO A 40 -13.97 -19.86 -15.48
C PRO A 40 -12.70 -19.44 -16.23
N LEU A 41 -12.84 -18.55 -17.21
CA LEU A 41 -11.85 -18.26 -18.24
C LEU A 41 -10.56 -17.78 -17.62
N TRP A 42 -10.66 -16.96 -16.57
CA TRP A 42 -9.51 -16.45 -15.84
C TRP A 42 -8.76 -17.54 -15.09
N ILE A 43 -9.44 -18.57 -14.58
CA ILE A 43 -8.79 -19.75 -13.99
C ILE A 43 -8.08 -20.53 -15.09
N TYR A 44 -8.77 -20.87 -16.16
CA TYR A 44 -8.19 -21.58 -17.31
C TYR A 44 -6.95 -20.86 -17.86
N LEU A 45 -7.06 -19.55 -18.12
CA LEU A 45 -5.96 -18.73 -18.60
C LEU A 45 -4.82 -18.61 -17.59
N SER A 46 -5.10 -18.62 -16.29
CA SER A 46 -4.03 -18.59 -15.27
C SER A 46 -3.18 -19.86 -15.26
N GLN A 47 -3.76 -20.99 -15.65
CA GLN A 47 -3.11 -22.30 -15.69
C GLN A 47 -2.39 -22.50 -17.02
N GLU A 48 -3.10 -22.31 -18.13
CA GLU A 48 -2.58 -22.63 -19.47
C GLU A 48 -1.71 -21.52 -20.06
N LYS A 49 -2.11 -20.26 -19.86
CA LYS A 49 -1.46 -19.11 -20.51
C LYS A 49 -1.33 -17.88 -19.60
N PRO A 50 -0.65 -18.00 -18.43
CA PRO A 50 -0.57 -16.91 -17.44
C PRO A 50 0.01 -15.61 -18.01
N ARG A 51 0.94 -15.72 -18.96
CA ARG A 51 1.56 -14.57 -19.65
C ARG A 51 0.54 -13.69 -20.38
N LEU A 52 -0.60 -14.24 -20.81
CA LEU A 52 -1.64 -13.44 -21.48
C LEU A 52 -2.30 -12.47 -20.50
N ILE A 53 -2.65 -12.94 -19.29
CA ILE A 53 -3.24 -12.09 -18.24
C ILE A 53 -2.26 -10.95 -17.91
N GLN A 54 -1.00 -11.28 -17.67
CA GLN A 54 0.06 -10.29 -17.38
C GLN A 54 0.22 -9.27 -18.53
N LYS A 55 0.24 -9.73 -19.78
CA LYS A 55 0.39 -8.88 -20.96
C LYS A 55 -0.81 -7.95 -21.15
N VAL A 56 -2.04 -8.43 -20.93
CA VAL A 56 -3.25 -7.61 -21.04
C VAL A 56 -3.25 -6.53 -19.96
N LEU A 57 -3.00 -6.93 -18.71
CA LEU A 57 -2.88 -6.02 -17.58
C LEU A 57 -1.83 -4.93 -17.83
N LEU A 58 -0.62 -5.32 -18.23
CA LEU A 58 0.46 -4.38 -18.57
C LEU A 58 0.08 -3.44 -19.72
N LYS A 59 -0.60 -3.96 -20.76
CA LYS A 59 -1.04 -3.14 -21.90
C LYS A 59 -2.07 -2.10 -21.48
N LEU A 60 -3.01 -2.45 -20.60
CA LEU A 60 -4.00 -1.50 -20.07
C LEU A 60 -3.32 -0.43 -19.21
N TYR A 61 -2.45 -0.83 -18.29
CA TYR A 61 -1.66 0.12 -17.49
C TYR A 61 -0.81 1.06 -18.36
N THR A 62 -0.16 0.52 -19.41
CA THR A 62 0.62 1.33 -20.36
C THR A 62 -0.24 2.38 -21.06
N LYS A 63 -1.51 2.06 -21.36
CA LYS A 63 -2.45 3.04 -21.94
C LYS A 63 -2.76 4.16 -20.95
N VAL A 64 -2.97 3.84 -19.67
CA VAL A 64 -3.17 4.84 -18.61
C VAL A 64 -1.99 5.80 -18.55
N GLN A 65 -0.76 5.28 -18.55
CA GLN A 65 0.46 6.09 -18.47
C GLN A 65 0.71 6.94 -19.73
N LYS A 66 0.40 6.42 -20.92
CA LYS A 66 0.62 7.13 -22.19
C LYS A 66 -0.47 8.16 -22.53
N ALA A 67 -1.61 8.12 -21.85
CA ALA A 67 -2.68 9.07 -22.09
C ALA A 67 -2.29 10.47 -21.59
N LYS A 68 -2.39 11.45 -22.49
CA LYS A 68 -2.08 12.85 -22.18
C LYS A 68 -3.25 13.58 -21.54
N LEU A 69 -4.46 13.36 -22.08
CA LEU A 69 -5.68 14.01 -21.60
C LEU A 69 -6.29 13.21 -20.44
N MET A 70 -6.82 13.94 -19.47
CA MET A 70 -7.34 13.37 -18.22
C MET A 70 -8.53 12.43 -18.46
N GLU A 71 -9.38 12.74 -19.43
CA GLU A 71 -10.55 11.94 -19.78
C GLU A 71 -10.13 10.57 -20.32
N PHE A 72 -9.06 10.52 -21.13
CA PHE A 72 -8.50 9.27 -21.61
C PHE A 72 -7.75 8.51 -20.51
N LYS A 73 -7.05 9.21 -19.61
CA LYS A 73 -6.42 8.58 -18.44
C LYS A 73 -7.47 7.87 -17.58
N LEU A 74 -8.58 8.55 -17.26
CA LEU A 74 -9.70 7.99 -16.50
C LEU A 74 -10.41 6.86 -17.25
N LEU A 75 -10.62 7.00 -18.56
CA LEU A 75 -11.20 5.93 -19.38
C LEU A 75 -10.33 4.66 -19.33
N PHE A 76 -9.03 4.78 -19.57
CA PHE A 76 -8.13 3.63 -19.52
C PHE A 76 -7.96 3.08 -18.11
N LEU A 77 -8.01 3.92 -17.08
CA LEU A 77 -8.07 3.47 -15.69
C LEU A 77 -9.34 2.66 -15.46
N HIS A 78 -10.49 3.11 -15.99
CA HIS A 78 -11.74 2.37 -15.90
C HIS A 78 -11.66 1.00 -16.59
N HIS A 79 -11.02 0.91 -17.75
CA HIS A 79 -10.78 -0.38 -18.43
C HIS A 79 -9.91 -1.31 -17.58
N PHE A 80 -8.84 -0.75 -17.01
CA PHE A 80 -7.90 -1.44 -16.15
C PHE A 80 -8.58 -2.02 -14.92
N VAL A 81 -9.32 -1.19 -14.18
CA VAL A 81 -10.01 -1.61 -12.95
C VAL A 81 -11.15 -2.58 -13.23
N THR A 82 -11.83 -2.46 -14.37
CA THR A 82 -12.85 -3.44 -14.79
C THR A 82 -12.25 -4.83 -14.96
N LEU A 83 -11.06 -4.92 -15.58
CA LEU A 83 -10.36 -6.20 -15.67
C LEU A 83 -9.92 -6.71 -14.30
N CYS A 84 -9.42 -5.82 -13.44
CA CYS A 84 -9.05 -6.19 -12.08
C CYS A 84 -10.25 -6.72 -11.28
N ASP A 85 -11.45 -6.14 -11.41
CA ASP A 85 -12.67 -6.63 -10.77
C ASP A 85 -13.01 -8.06 -11.21
N MET A 86 -12.86 -8.36 -12.51
CA MET A 86 -13.06 -9.72 -13.03
C MET A 86 -12.03 -10.72 -12.49
N LEU A 87 -10.77 -10.30 -12.31
CA LEU A 87 -9.74 -11.15 -11.73
C LEU A 87 -9.96 -11.36 -10.22
N VAL A 88 -10.33 -10.31 -9.49
CA VAL A 88 -10.63 -10.39 -8.05
C VAL A 88 -11.74 -11.41 -7.77
N ALA A 89 -12.75 -11.51 -8.64
CA ALA A 89 -13.82 -12.50 -8.52
C ALA A 89 -13.33 -13.96 -8.56
N VAL A 90 -12.14 -14.22 -9.11
CA VAL A 90 -11.52 -15.56 -9.13
C VAL A 90 -10.30 -15.69 -8.22
N VAL A 91 -9.76 -14.59 -7.70
CA VAL A 91 -8.57 -14.60 -6.80
C VAL A 91 -8.80 -15.48 -5.57
N ALA A 92 -10.01 -15.49 -5.02
CA ALA A 92 -10.38 -16.32 -3.88
C ALA A 92 -10.36 -17.84 -4.17
N LYS A 93 -10.35 -18.25 -5.44
CA LYS A 93 -10.46 -19.65 -5.85
C LYS A 93 -9.08 -20.33 -5.84
N PRO A 94 -8.89 -21.47 -5.14
CA PRO A 94 -7.60 -22.15 -5.08
C PRO A 94 -6.99 -22.53 -6.44
N GLN A 95 -7.84 -22.73 -7.44
CA GLN A 95 -7.43 -23.10 -8.80
C GLN A 95 -6.77 -21.93 -9.56
N TYR A 96 -6.91 -20.69 -9.08
CA TYR A 96 -6.32 -19.52 -9.73
C TYR A 96 -4.84 -19.36 -9.33
N HIS A 97 -3.92 -19.73 -10.23
CA HIS A 97 -2.49 -19.77 -9.93
C HIS A 97 -1.80 -18.39 -9.89
N LEU A 98 -2.52 -17.32 -10.24
CA LEU A 98 -1.99 -15.96 -10.31
C LEU A 98 -2.45 -15.06 -9.14
N SER A 99 -3.04 -15.59 -8.07
CA SER A 99 -3.55 -14.78 -6.94
C SER A 99 -2.50 -13.80 -6.41
N ARG A 100 -1.29 -14.29 -6.11
CA ARG A 100 -0.18 -13.44 -5.63
C ARG A 100 0.18 -12.35 -6.65
N TYR A 101 0.33 -12.71 -7.92
CA TYR A 101 0.67 -11.74 -8.96
C TYR A 101 -0.41 -10.68 -9.08
N THR A 102 -1.69 -11.08 -9.19
CA THR A 102 -2.82 -10.16 -9.35
C THR A 102 -2.92 -9.20 -8.17
N VAL A 103 -2.84 -9.69 -6.93
CA VAL A 103 -2.91 -8.83 -5.74
C VAL A 103 -1.72 -7.88 -5.68
N CYS A 104 -0.49 -8.40 -5.74
CA CYS A 104 0.70 -7.58 -5.60
C CYS A 104 0.84 -6.55 -6.72
N TRP A 105 0.58 -6.95 -7.97
CA TRP A 105 0.75 -6.07 -9.11
C TRP A 105 -0.34 -5.00 -9.17
N THR A 106 -1.61 -5.36 -8.94
CA THR A 106 -2.71 -4.38 -8.92
C THR A 106 -2.52 -3.36 -7.80
N THR A 107 -2.19 -3.80 -6.58
CA THR A 107 -1.91 -2.88 -5.47
C THR A 107 -0.76 -1.94 -5.80
N ARG A 108 0.36 -2.44 -6.34
CA ARG A 108 1.51 -1.59 -6.72
C ARG A 108 1.15 -0.56 -7.79
N VAL A 109 0.39 -0.95 -8.81
CA VAL A 109 -0.07 -0.02 -9.86
C VAL A 109 -0.95 1.07 -9.27
N LEU A 110 -1.90 0.72 -8.40
CA LEU A 110 -2.78 1.70 -7.77
C LEU A 110 -2.02 2.64 -6.83
N LEU A 111 -1.09 2.12 -6.03
CA LEU A 111 -0.23 2.95 -5.19
C LEU A 111 0.62 3.92 -6.03
N HIS A 112 1.16 3.46 -7.16
CA HIS A 112 1.92 4.33 -8.06
C HIS A 112 1.07 5.44 -8.69
N LEU A 113 -0.20 5.18 -8.97
CA LEU A 113 -1.12 6.15 -9.56
C LEU A 113 -1.78 7.08 -8.52
N ALA A 114 -1.74 6.75 -7.24
CA ALA A 114 -2.43 7.48 -6.17
C ALA A 114 -1.95 8.94 -5.99
N PRO A 115 -0.65 9.27 -6.09
CA PRO A 115 -0.18 10.65 -5.99
C PRO A 115 -0.50 11.54 -7.20
N GLY A 116 -0.98 10.96 -8.30
CA GLY A 116 -1.19 11.69 -9.56
C GLY A 116 -2.59 12.28 -9.73
N ASP A 117 -2.85 12.84 -10.91
CA ASP A 117 -4.12 13.50 -11.28
C ASP A 117 -5.36 12.61 -11.04
N MET A 118 -5.20 11.29 -11.14
CA MET A 118 -6.28 10.30 -10.94
C MET A 118 -6.38 9.80 -9.50
N GLY A 119 -5.76 10.48 -8.53
CA GLY A 119 -5.62 10.00 -7.15
C GLY A 119 -6.95 9.57 -6.53
N MET A 120 -8.01 10.37 -6.68
CA MET A 120 -9.32 10.04 -6.12
C MET A 120 -9.89 8.72 -6.66
N ALA A 121 -9.94 8.57 -7.99
CA ALA A 121 -10.46 7.36 -8.63
C ALA A 121 -9.62 6.12 -8.25
N THR A 122 -8.31 6.31 -8.19
CA THR A 122 -7.34 5.25 -7.86
C THR A 122 -7.47 4.79 -6.42
N VAL A 123 -7.51 5.72 -5.46
CA VAL A 123 -7.62 5.40 -4.02
C VAL A 123 -9.00 4.83 -3.70
N CYS A 124 -10.08 5.33 -4.31
CA CYS A 124 -11.41 4.72 -4.19
C CYS A 124 -11.42 3.27 -4.65
N TYR A 125 -10.78 2.99 -5.79
CA TYR A 125 -10.66 1.63 -6.28
C TYR A 125 -9.77 0.77 -5.37
N LEU A 126 -8.62 1.29 -4.91
CA LEU A 126 -7.72 0.61 -3.99
C LEU A 126 -8.44 0.21 -2.71
N HIS A 127 -9.23 1.10 -2.12
CA HIS A 127 -10.04 0.81 -0.94
C HIS A 127 -10.94 -0.41 -1.16
N ARG A 128 -11.77 -0.37 -2.21
CA ARG A 128 -12.69 -1.47 -2.56
C ARG A 128 -11.95 -2.77 -2.87
N PHE A 129 -10.85 -2.68 -3.61
CA PHE A 129 -10.00 -3.81 -3.97
C PHE A 129 -9.44 -4.48 -2.72
N LEU A 130 -8.83 -3.70 -1.81
CA LEU A 130 -8.25 -4.22 -0.57
C LEU A 130 -9.33 -4.82 0.34
N SER A 131 -10.49 -4.18 0.51
CA SER A 131 -11.60 -4.75 1.30
C SER A 131 -12.01 -6.15 0.80
N THR A 132 -12.02 -6.32 -0.53
CA THR A 132 -12.38 -7.62 -1.14
C THR A 132 -11.27 -8.65 -0.96
N VAL A 133 -10.01 -8.26 -1.19
CA VAL A 133 -8.86 -9.17 -1.09
C VAL A 133 -8.59 -9.59 0.36
N LEU A 134 -8.73 -8.69 1.33
CA LEU A 134 -8.53 -8.98 2.76
C LEU A 134 -9.43 -10.11 3.26
N SER A 135 -10.62 -10.27 2.69
CA SER A 135 -11.55 -11.34 3.04
C SER A 135 -11.11 -12.72 2.56
N SER A 136 -10.19 -12.81 1.59
CA SER A 136 -9.76 -14.09 0.98
C SER A 136 -8.27 -14.38 1.15
N HIS A 137 -7.43 -13.34 1.12
CA HIS A 137 -5.97 -13.44 1.11
C HIS A 137 -5.31 -12.34 1.96
N PRO A 138 -5.62 -12.25 3.27
CA PRO A 138 -5.03 -11.23 4.14
C PRO A 138 -3.49 -11.24 4.12
N GLN A 139 -2.87 -12.41 4.05
CA GLN A 139 -1.42 -12.58 3.99
C GLN A 139 -0.75 -11.89 2.78
N LEU A 140 -1.46 -11.78 1.65
CA LEU A 140 -0.92 -11.08 0.48
C LEU A 140 -0.94 -9.56 0.70
N VAL A 141 -1.97 -9.04 1.35
CA VAL A 141 -2.07 -7.63 1.71
C VAL A 141 -1.06 -7.28 2.81
N ASP A 142 -0.89 -8.16 3.79
CA ASP A 142 0.08 -8.01 4.88
C ASP A 142 1.51 -7.81 4.34
N SER A 143 1.91 -8.63 3.37
CA SER A 143 3.24 -8.51 2.74
C SER A 143 3.47 -7.21 1.95
N LEU A 144 2.40 -6.47 1.64
CA LEU A 144 2.45 -5.18 0.94
C LEU A 144 2.23 -4.00 1.88
N LEU A 145 1.92 -4.26 3.14
CA LEU A 145 1.51 -3.24 4.09
C LEU A 145 2.56 -2.14 4.28
N PRO A 146 3.88 -2.41 4.40
CA PRO A 146 4.89 -1.36 4.49
C PRO A 146 4.88 -0.44 3.27
N LEU A 147 4.78 -1.01 2.06
CA LEU A 147 4.70 -0.23 0.83
C LEU A 147 3.43 0.64 0.78
N ILE A 148 2.30 0.09 1.20
CA ILE A 148 1.03 0.83 1.27
C ILE A 148 1.18 2.02 2.23
N THR A 149 1.67 1.80 3.44
CA THR A 149 1.81 2.86 4.45
C THR A 149 2.81 3.92 4.02
N THR A 150 3.99 3.54 3.53
CA THR A 150 5.00 4.51 3.05
C THR A 150 4.47 5.38 1.91
N THR A 151 3.62 4.83 1.04
CA THR A 151 3.05 5.59 -0.09
C THR A 151 1.86 6.46 0.34
N LEU A 152 0.99 5.95 1.21
CA LEU A 152 -0.29 6.59 1.54
C LEU A 152 -0.18 7.59 2.68
N VAL A 153 0.67 7.36 3.68
CA VAL A 153 0.81 8.29 4.83
C VAL A 153 1.12 9.73 4.36
N PRO A 154 2.06 9.99 3.42
CA PRO A 154 2.31 11.34 2.91
C PRO A 154 1.15 11.98 2.14
N LEU A 155 0.21 11.17 1.63
CA LEU A 155 -0.95 11.65 0.87
C LEU A 155 -2.16 11.94 1.75
N ALA A 156 -2.11 11.54 3.03
CA ALA A 156 -3.19 11.77 3.98
C ALA A 156 -3.40 13.26 4.24
N SER A 157 -4.66 13.68 4.31
CA SER A 157 -5.04 15.07 4.60
C SER A 157 -6.53 15.18 4.87
N HIS A 158 -6.93 15.98 5.87
CA HIS A 158 -8.34 16.30 6.13
C HIS A 158 -8.91 17.37 5.20
N THR A 159 -8.07 18.11 4.49
CA THR A 159 -8.52 19.20 3.61
C THR A 159 -8.74 18.72 2.17
N SER A 160 -7.99 17.71 1.73
CA SER A 160 -8.12 17.12 0.40
C SER A 160 -9.13 15.96 0.37
N PRO A 161 -10.02 15.87 -0.64
CA PRO A 161 -10.92 14.72 -0.78
C PRO A 161 -10.14 13.40 -0.98
N VAL A 162 -9.01 13.45 -1.69
CA VAL A 162 -8.12 12.30 -1.85
C VAL A 162 -7.52 11.91 -0.50
N GLY A 163 -7.05 12.90 0.27
CA GLY A 163 -6.47 12.68 1.59
C GLY A 163 -7.44 12.04 2.58
N LYS A 164 -8.71 12.46 2.58
CA LYS A 164 -9.77 11.81 3.37
C LYS A 164 -9.96 10.35 2.97
N LYS A 165 -9.98 10.08 1.67
CA LYS A 165 -10.13 8.71 1.18
C LYS A 165 -8.92 7.84 1.52
N VAL A 166 -7.72 8.41 1.51
CA VAL A 166 -6.49 7.76 1.96
C VAL A 166 -6.57 7.40 3.45
N LEU A 167 -7.08 8.31 4.29
CA LEU A 167 -7.32 8.04 5.70
C LEU A 167 -8.27 6.87 5.91
N GLU A 168 -9.35 6.76 5.12
CA GLU A 168 -10.25 5.59 5.16
C GLU A 168 -9.51 4.27 4.81
N VAL A 169 -8.61 4.30 3.83
CA VAL A 169 -7.80 3.11 3.47
C VAL A 169 -6.85 2.73 4.62
N LEU A 170 -6.19 3.71 5.22
CA LEU A 170 -5.30 3.48 6.36
C LEU A 170 -6.09 2.98 7.59
N GLU A 171 -7.28 3.50 7.85
CA GLU A 171 -8.15 3.04 8.93
C GLU A 171 -8.58 1.58 8.73
N LEU A 172 -9.00 1.22 7.51
CA LEU A 172 -9.33 -0.15 7.15
C LEU A 172 -8.19 -1.12 7.48
N LEU A 173 -6.96 -0.76 7.12
CA LEU A 173 -5.80 -1.64 7.29
C LEU A 173 -5.28 -1.66 8.73
N LEU A 174 -5.03 -0.49 9.30
CA LEU A 174 -4.30 -0.32 10.56
C LEU A 174 -5.18 -0.41 11.81
N VAL A 175 -6.50 -0.29 11.65
CA VAL A 175 -7.46 -0.35 12.77
C VAL A 175 -8.44 -1.51 12.58
N THR A 176 -9.15 -1.54 11.45
CA THR A 176 -10.19 -2.56 11.23
C THR A 176 -9.61 -3.96 11.08
N HIS A 177 -8.52 -4.11 10.33
CA HIS A 177 -7.88 -5.41 10.05
C HIS A 177 -6.57 -5.63 10.80
N ALA A 178 -6.29 -4.84 11.85
CA ALA A 178 -5.05 -4.93 12.62
C ALA A 178 -4.77 -6.33 13.19
N ASN A 179 -5.81 -7.03 13.65
CA ASN A 179 -5.68 -8.39 14.21
C ASN A 179 -5.39 -9.45 13.13
N THR A 180 -5.72 -9.16 11.87
CA THR A 180 -5.49 -10.08 10.74
C THR A 180 -4.13 -9.84 10.08
N LEU A 181 -3.64 -8.61 10.15
CA LEU A 181 -2.41 -8.16 9.50
C LEU A 181 -1.28 -8.08 10.53
N VAL A 182 -0.49 -9.14 10.64
CA VAL A 182 0.59 -9.27 11.64
C VAL A 182 1.64 -8.17 11.48
N THR A 183 1.89 -7.72 10.25
CA THR A 183 2.89 -6.68 9.95
C THR A 183 2.51 -5.33 10.57
N VAL A 184 1.24 -5.09 10.93
CA VAL A 184 0.77 -3.85 11.60
C VAL A 184 1.57 -3.53 12.86
N ALA A 185 1.91 -4.56 13.65
CA ALA A 185 2.67 -4.41 14.89
C ALA A 185 4.13 -3.99 14.65
N THR A 186 4.68 -4.28 13.47
CA THR A 186 6.08 -4.01 13.10
C THR A 186 6.24 -2.81 12.20
N LEU A 187 5.17 -2.11 11.83
CA LEU A 187 5.26 -0.88 11.04
C LEU A 187 5.94 0.25 11.82
N GLU A 188 6.21 1.37 11.17
CA GLU A 188 6.55 2.59 11.89
C GLU A 188 5.31 3.22 12.52
N PRO A 189 5.46 3.96 13.63
CA PRO A 189 4.37 4.75 14.18
C PRO A 189 3.89 5.79 13.15
N LEU A 190 2.58 6.05 13.16
CA LEU A 190 1.99 7.11 12.35
C LEU A 190 2.51 8.50 12.78
N PRO A 191 2.58 9.46 11.85
CA PRO A 191 2.97 10.83 12.15
C PRO A 191 2.17 11.42 13.31
N ASN A 192 2.86 12.15 14.19
CA ASN A 192 2.22 12.96 15.23
C ASN A 192 1.55 14.22 14.66
N ASP A 193 0.60 14.01 13.76
CA ASP A 193 -0.24 15.03 13.14
C ASP A 193 -1.68 14.87 13.66
N PRO A 194 -2.40 15.96 13.98
CA PRO A 194 -3.81 15.89 14.39
C PRO A 194 -4.68 15.08 13.43
N MET A 195 -4.30 14.97 12.16
CA MET A 195 -5.04 14.18 11.19
C MET A 195 -5.09 12.70 11.51
N PHE A 196 -4.03 12.16 12.12
CA PHE A 196 -3.93 10.77 12.51
C PHE A 196 -4.37 10.53 13.95
N ALA A 197 -4.60 11.56 14.78
CA ALA A 197 -4.82 11.41 16.22
C ALA A 197 -5.84 10.32 16.60
N ALA A 198 -7.02 10.31 15.95
CA ALA A 198 -8.07 9.31 16.19
C ALA A 198 -7.67 7.88 15.79
N MET A 199 -6.86 7.74 14.74
CA MET A 199 -6.34 6.44 14.28
C MET A 199 -5.16 6.00 15.13
N SER A 200 -4.25 6.92 15.47
CA SER A 200 -3.03 6.68 16.25
C SER A 200 -3.34 6.12 17.63
N GLU A 201 -4.41 6.57 18.30
CA GLU A 201 -4.80 6.00 19.59
C GLU A 201 -5.16 4.51 19.46
N LYS A 202 -6.06 4.16 18.52
CA LYS A 202 -6.48 2.78 18.29
C LYS A 202 -5.34 1.90 17.77
N TYR A 203 -4.55 2.43 16.85
CA TYR A 203 -3.38 1.78 16.29
C TYR A 203 -2.32 1.49 17.37
N GLN A 204 -2.05 2.45 18.26
CA GLN A 204 -1.12 2.25 19.38
C GLN A 204 -1.67 1.22 20.37
N GLN A 205 -2.95 1.28 20.75
CA GLN A 205 -3.55 0.27 21.62
C GLN A 205 -3.38 -1.14 21.05
N GLN A 206 -3.55 -1.33 19.74
CA GLN A 206 -3.37 -2.62 19.07
C GLN A 206 -1.90 -3.04 18.96
N ARG A 207 -0.99 -2.11 18.64
CA ARG A 207 0.47 -2.36 18.59
C ARG A 207 1.02 -2.79 19.96
N TYR A 208 0.53 -2.18 21.04
CA TYR A 208 0.99 -2.44 22.42
C TYR A 208 0.15 -3.48 23.17
N ALA A 209 -0.94 -4.00 22.57
CA ALA A 209 -1.70 -5.10 23.15
C ALA A 209 -0.87 -6.40 23.23
N THR A 210 0.12 -6.56 22.35
CA THR A 210 1.08 -7.66 22.42
C THR A 210 2.19 -7.28 23.41
N SER A 211 2.23 -7.93 24.58
CA SER A 211 3.07 -7.55 25.73
C SER A 211 4.59 -7.46 25.48
N GLN A 212 5.07 -7.83 24.29
CA GLN A 212 6.48 -7.75 23.91
C GLN A 212 6.91 -6.34 23.44
N SER A 213 6.01 -5.48 22.99
CA SER A 213 6.35 -4.16 22.39
C SER A 213 6.38 -2.99 23.37
N THR A 214 6.17 -3.22 24.68
CA THR A 214 6.08 -2.14 25.66
C THR A 214 7.42 -1.72 26.28
N SER A 215 8.44 -2.57 26.21
CA SER A 215 9.78 -2.26 26.75
C SER A 215 10.54 -1.30 25.83
N LEU A 216 11.28 -0.36 26.42
CA LEU A 216 12.20 0.52 25.70
C LEU A 216 13.23 -0.30 24.91
N HIS A 217 13.69 -1.42 25.46
CA HIS A 217 14.58 -2.36 24.78
C HIS A 217 13.99 -2.87 23.45
N ALA A 218 12.74 -3.37 23.45
CA ALA A 218 12.08 -3.87 22.25
C ALA A 218 11.87 -2.77 21.21
N GLU A 219 11.57 -1.54 21.64
CA GLU A 219 11.41 -0.40 20.75
C GLU A 219 12.74 0.01 20.08
N ILE A 220 13.86 0.02 20.83
CA ILE A 220 15.17 0.29 20.25
C ILE A 220 15.53 -0.79 19.23
N GLN A 221 15.28 -2.06 19.55
CA GLN A 221 15.56 -3.17 18.65
C GLN A 221 14.68 -3.14 17.39
N HIS A 222 13.43 -2.71 17.51
CA HIS A 222 12.54 -2.48 16.37
C HIS A 222 13.09 -1.41 15.43
N VAL A 223 13.52 -0.27 15.96
CA VAL A 223 14.13 0.81 15.17
C VAL A 223 15.42 0.35 14.48
N LEU A 224 16.26 -0.43 15.16
CA LEU A 224 17.50 -0.99 14.61
C LEU A 224 17.24 -1.99 13.46
N ASN A 225 16.18 -2.80 13.55
CA ASN A 225 15.82 -3.72 12.46
C ASN A 225 15.24 -2.97 11.25
N THR A 226 14.49 -1.90 11.51
CA THR A 226 13.83 -1.10 10.46
C THR A 226 14.84 -0.21 9.72
N SER A 227 15.86 0.29 10.41
CA SER A 227 16.91 1.16 9.83
C SER A 227 17.78 0.45 8.78
N GLN A 228 17.93 -0.88 8.86
CA GLN A 228 18.66 -1.68 7.85
C GLN A 228 17.95 -1.74 6.48
N HIS A 229 16.66 -1.39 6.42
CA HIS A 229 15.82 -1.57 5.23
C HIS A 229 15.52 -0.25 4.47
N GLY A 230 16.18 0.86 4.84
CA GLY A 230 16.22 2.09 4.02
C GLY A 230 14.92 2.90 3.94
N THR A 231 13.93 2.65 4.81
CA THR A 231 12.64 3.35 4.77
C THR A 231 12.44 4.28 5.97
N ALA A 232 12.26 5.57 5.68
CA ALA A 232 11.53 6.60 6.46
C ALA A 232 11.91 6.85 7.96
N TYR A 233 13.19 7.11 8.22
CA TYR A 233 13.80 7.43 9.51
C TYR A 233 13.10 8.43 10.45
N HIS A 234 12.30 9.39 9.97
CA HIS A 234 11.95 10.56 10.79
C HIS A 234 10.93 10.26 11.90
N GLU A 235 9.89 9.47 11.62
CA GLU A 235 8.82 9.26 12.59
C GLU A 235 9.18 8.21 13.64
N GLY A 236 9.86 7.13 13.22
CA GLY A 236 10.45 6.16 14.14
C GLY A 236 11.43 6.80 15.13
N LEU A 237 12.27 7.73 14.67
CA LEU A 237 13.20 8.47 15.53
C LEU A 237 12.49 9.47 16.46
N SER A 238 11.45 10.15 15.97
CA SER A 238 10.64 11.07 16.78
C SER A 238 9.90 10.32 17.90
N HIS A 239 9.37 9.14 17.57
CA HIS A 239 8.74 8.23 18.53
C HIS A 239 9.75 7.70 19.55
N LEU A 240 10.92 7.23 19.08
CA LEU A 240 11.98 6.74 19.94
C LEU A 240 12.46 7.82 20.92
N ARG A 241 12.66 9.05 20.44
CA ARG A 241 13.02 10.19 21.31
C ARG A 241 12.01 10.39 22.44
N ARG A 242 10.71 10.30 22.13
CA ARG A 242 9.65 10.39 23.14
C ARG A 242 9.73 9.24 24.14
N LYS A 243 9.84 7.99 23.67
CA LYS A 243 9.97 6.81 24.56
C LYS A 243 11.21 6.86 25.45
N LEU A 244 12.35 7.30 24.92
CA LEU A 244 13.58 7.53 25.71
C LEU A 244 13.36 8.59 26.80
N SER A 245 12.55 9.62 26.53
CA SER A 245 12.25 10.67 27.50
C SER A 245 11.28 10.24 28.61
N GLU A 246 10.34 9.34 28.27
CA GLU A 246 9.32 8.80 29.18
C GLU A 246 9.88 7.67 30.06
N ASN A 247 10.72 6.79 29.51
CA ASN A 247 11.23 5.59 30.18
C ASN A 247 12.64 5.77 30.80
N LYS A 248 12.84 6.84 31.59
CA LYS A 248 14.15 7.16 32.19
C LYS A 248 14.73 6.07 33.09
N VAL A 249 13.87 5.28 33.74
CA VAL A 249 14.28 4.20 34.65
C VAL A 249 14.86 3.02 33.88
N GLU A 250 14.18 2.59 32.82
CA GLU A 250 14.65 1.51 31.95
C GLU A 250 15.92 1.94 31.19
N LEU A 251 15.96 3.18 30.74
CA LEU A 251 17.15 3.77 30.12
C LEU A 251 18.36 3.76 31.07
N ALA A 252 18.17 4.11 32.35
CA ALA A 252 19.23 4.03 33.35
C ALA A 252 19.71 2.58 33.59
N GLY A 253 18.82 1.59 33.45
CA GLY A 253 19.16 0.17 33.44
C GLY A 253 20.07 -0.20 32.28
N LEU A 254 19.67 0.17 31.06
CA LEU A 254 20.46 -0.05 29.84
C LEU A 254 21.84 0.65 29.92
N TYR A 255 21.92 1.85 30.48
CA TYR A 255 23.20 2.54 30.72
C TYR A 255 24.10 1.80 31.71
N LYS A 256 23.54 1.22 32.78
CA LYS A 256 24.31 0.40 33.72
C LYS A 256 24.81 -0.89 33.08
N GLU A 257 24.01 -1.53 32.23
CA GLU A 257 24.43 -2.70 31.47
C GLU A 257 25.58 -2.36 30.53
N LEU A 258 25.50 -1.23 29.82
CA LEU A 258 26.59 -0.73 28.99
C LEU A 258 27.84 -0.42 29.82
N GLN A 259 27.70 0.21 30.99
CA GLN A 259 28.82 0.55 31.87
C GLN A 259 29.50 -0.68 32.51
N ASN A 260 28.74 -1.75 32.74
CA ASN A 260 29.23 -3.01 33.29
C ASN A 260 29.86 -3.92 32.22
N SER A 261 29.65 -3.62 30.94
CA SER A 261 30.32 -4.31 29.83
C SER A 261 31.83 -4.02 29.86
N ARG A 262 32.66 -5.01 29.52
CA ARG A 262 34.11 -4.90 29.71
C ARG A 262 34.81 -4.06 28.63
N GLY A 263 34.04 -3.51 27.68
CA GLY A 263 34.55 -2.64 26.61
C GLY A 263 35.25 -3.39 25.47
N PHE A 264 35.05 -4.71 25.34
CA PHE A 264 35.51 -5.47 24.18
C PHE A 264 34.57 -5.26 22.98
N SER A 265 35.09 -5.39 21.75
CA SER A 265 34.26 -5.13 20.55
C SER A 265 33.05 -6.07 20.45
N GLU A 266 33.18 -7.31 20.94
CA GLU A 266 32.07 -8.28 21.00
C GLU A 266 30.96 -7.85 21.98
N ASP A 267 31.30 -7.24 23.12
CA ASP A 267 30.32 -6.71 24.09
C ASP A 267 29.62 -5.46 23.53
N CYS A 268 30.34 -4.63 22.76
CA CYS A 268 29.80 -3.47 22.07
C CYS A 268 28.85 -3.87 20.93
N GLU A 269 29.13 -4.98 20.24
CA GLU A 269 28.24 -5.54 19.22
C GLU A 269 26.96 -6.13 19.82
N GLN A 270 26.97 -6.60 21.08
CA GLN A 270 25.77 -7.12 21.74
C GLN A 270 24.94 -6.03 22.44
N SER A 271 25.53 -4.87 22.73
CA SER A 271 24.81 -3.77 23.40
C SER A 271 23.90 -3.01 22.44
N ILE A 272 22.59 -3.11 22.69
CA ILE A 272 21.55 -2.43 21.89
C ILE A 272 21.66 -0.90 21.96
N LEU A 273 22.11 -0.33 23.09
CA LEU A 273 22.39 1.10 23.21
C LEU A 273 23.56 1.52 22.32
N HIS A 274 24.61 0.70 22.27
CA HIS A 274 25.77 0.99 21.43
C HIS A 274 25.44 0.89 19.93
N GLN A 275 24.66 -0.12 19.54
CA GLN A 275 24.11 -0.25 18.19
C GLN A 275 23.26 0.97 17.82
N LEU A 276 22.38 1.42 18.72
CA LEU A 276 21.56 2.61 18.51
C LEU A 276 22.41 3.87 18.31
N ILE A 277 23.40 4.11 19.17
CA ILE A 277 24.30 5.26 19.05
C ILE A 277 25.06 5.21 17.74
N SER A 278 25.58 4.04 17.36
CA SER A 278 26.31 3.85 16.10
C SER A 278 25.43 4.12 14.88
N MET A 279 24.19 3.60 14.89
CA MET A 279 23.21 3.86 13.84
C MET A 279 22.87 5.36 13.73
N LEU A 280 22.64 6.05 14.85
CA LEU A 280 22.37 7.50 14.86
C LEU A 280 23.56 8.32 14.37
N ILE A 281 24.78 7.90 14.71
CA ILE A 281 26.01 8.53 14.20
C ILE A 281 26.11 8.31 12.69
N GLN A 282 25.88 7.10 12.18
CA GLN A 282 25.90 6.81 10.74
C GLN A 282 24.88 7.66 9.97
N ILE A 283 23.66 7.78 10.49
CA ILE A 283 22.61 8.62 9.90
C ILE A 283 23.03 10.10 9.87
N THR A 284 23.65 10.60 10.94
CA THR A 284 24.03 12.03 11.03
C THR A 284 25.33 12.37 10.31
N SER A 285 26.22 11.40 10.07
CA SER A 285 27.51 11.58 9.40
C SER A 285 27.46 11.43 7.87
N GLY A 286 26.26 11.25 7.28
CA GLY A 286 26.05 11.34 5.84
C GLY A 286 26.65 10.17 5.04
N SER A 287 26.83 9.00 5.66
CA SER A 287 27.08 7.79 4.90
C SER A 287 25.73 7.18 4.55
N ASP A 288 25.19 7.55 3.38
CA ASP A 288 24.09 6.82 2.76
C ASP A 288 24.47 5.33 2.68
N PRO A 289 23.62 4.39 3.15
CA PRO A 289 23.62 3.02 2.64
C PRO A 289 23.01 2.93 1.23
#